data_AF-A0A963Y767-F1
#
_entry.id   AF-A0A963Y767-F1
#
_cell.length_a   1.000
_cell.length_b   1.000
_cell.length_c   1.000
_cell.angle_alpha   90.00
_cell.angle_beta   90.00
_cell.angle_gamma   90.00
#
_symmetry.space_group_name_H-M   'P 1'
#
loop_
_entity.id
_entity.type
_entity.pdbx_description
1 polymer ?
#
loop_
_entity_poly.entity_id
_entity_poly.type
_entity_poly.pdbx_seq_one_letter_code
_entity_poly.pdbx_strand_id
1 'polypeptide(L)' 'MSHDFLQPKGWKPAVGYSNGVAAQGRMIFTGGLIGWNGDCEFESDDFLGQAAQALRNVVAVL' A
#
# COMPACT_ATOMS: atom_id res chain seq x y z
N MET A 1 18.95 11.95 -9.02
CA MET A 1 18.77 11.00 -7.90
C MET A 1 17.45 10.30 -8.14
N SER A 2 17.45 8.99 -8.40
CA SER A 2 16.22 8.22 -8.57
C SER A 2 15.72 7.75 -7.21
N HIS A 3 14.41 7.84 -7.03
CA HIS A 3 13.66 7.12 -6.02
C HIS A 3 12.99 5.92 -6.71
N ASP A 4 12.73 4.84 -5.97
CA ASP A 4 12.08 3.65 -6.53
C ASP A 4 10.61 3.61 -6.09
N PHE A 5 9.70 3.39 -7.03
CA PHE A 5 8.29 3.18 -6.72
C PHE A 5 8.07 1.77 -6.17
N LEU A 6 7.36 1.68 -5.04
CA LEU A 6 7.00 0.43 -4.39
C LEU A 6 5.57 0.07 -4.75
N GLN A 7 5.42 -1.04 -5.46
CA GLN A 7 4.15 -1.59 -5.89
C GLN A 7 4.13 -3.10 -5.60
N PRO A 8 3.26 -3.58 -4.69
CA PRO A 8 3.16 -5.01 -4.41
C PRO A 8 2.77 -5.80 -5.67
N LYS A 9 3.40 -6.96 -5.85
CA LYS A 9 3.17 -7.80 -7.03
C LYS A 9 1.71 -8.26 -7.08
N GLY A 10 1.08 -8.08 -8.25
CA GLY A 10 -0.29 -8.55 -8.50
C GLY A 10 -1.39 -7.59 -8.08
N TRP A 11 -1.05 -6.47 -7.42
CA TRP A 11 -2.04 -5.43 -7.15
C TRP A 11 -2.44 -4.71 -8.43
N LYS A 12 -3.70 -4.27 -8.50
CA LYS A 12 -4.17 -3.36 -9.53
C LYS A 12 -3.30 -2.09 -9.54
N PRO A 13 -3.08 -1.48 -10.72
CA PRO A 13 -2.27 -0.27 -10.82
C PRO A 13 -2.84 0.88 -9.97
N ALA A 14 -1.97 1.57 -9.24
CA ALA A 14 -2.35 2.83 -8.59
C ALA A 14 -2.60 3.92 -9.66
N VAL A 15 -3.65 4.73 -9.46
CA VAL A 15 -4.08 5.75 -10.43
C VAL A 15 -3.75 7.14 -9.90
N GLY A 16 -2.70 7.77 -10.46
CA GLY A 16 -2.29 9.12 -10.08
C GLY A 16 -1.45 9.20 -8.80
N TYR A 17 -1.01 8.07 -8.24
CA TYR A 17 -0.13 8.00 -7.07
C TYR A 17 0.71 6.70 -7.09
N SER A 18 1.58 6.51 -6.10
CA SER A 18 2.32 5.25 -5.87
C SER A 18 1.98 4.69 -4.49
N ASN A 19 1.89 3.35 -4.36
CA ASN A 19 1.60 2.71 -3.07
C ASN A 19 2.74 2.93 -2.04
N GLY A 20 3.97 3.10 -2.51
CA GLY A 20 5.05 3.68 -1.74
C GLY A 20 6.22 4.16 -2.58
N VAL A 21 7.18 4.80 -1.93
CA VAL A 21 8.43 5.28 -2.52
C VAL A 21 9.59 4.92 -1.59
N ALA A 22 10.60 4.23 -2.11
CA ALA A 22 11.89 4.08 -1.47
C ALA A 22 12.78 5.28 -1.82
N ALA A 23 13.19 6.02 -0.79
CA ALA A 23 14.07 7.17 -0.91
C ALA A 23 15.46 6.86 -0.34
N GLN A 24 16.41 7.75 -0.63
CA GLN A 24 17.77 7.64 -0.11
C GLN A 24 17.78 7.71 1.43
N GLY A 25 18.74 7.04 2.06
CA GLY A 25 18.84 6.98 3.52
C GLY A 25 17.95 5.91 4.17
N ARG A 26 17.52 4.90 3.40
CA ARG A 26 16.64 3.80 3.86
C ARG A 26 15.28 4.29 4.36
N MET A 27 14.75 5.33 3.73
CA MET A 27 13.43 5.88 4.05
C MET A 27 12.39 5.30 3.10
N ILE A 28 11.24 4.88 3.65
CA ILE A 28 10.07 4.47 2.88
C ILE A 28 8.91 5.40 3.23
N PHE A 29 8.27 5.94 2.21
CA PHE A 29 7.05 6.73 2.33
C PHE A 29 5.91 5.96 1.67
N THR A 30 4.90 5.57 2.44
CA THR A 30 3.71 4.90 1.90
C THR A 30 2.70 5.92 1.40
N GLY A 31 1.84 5.49 0.47
CA GLY A 31 0.59 6.19 0.21
C GLY A 31 -0.37 6.09 1.40
N GLY A 32 -1.57 6.67 1.24
CA GLY A 32 -2.68 6.44 2.16
C GLY A 32 -3.24 5.03 1.98
N LEU A 33 -2.67 4.06 2.69
CA LEU A 33 -3.10 2.66 2.63
C LEU A 33 -4.35 2.45 3.49
N ILE A 34 -5.37 1.82 2.90
CA ILE A 34 -6.69 1.58 3.52
C ILE A 34 -7.02 0.09 3.51
N GLY A 35 -8.15 -0.31 4.12
CA GLY A 35 -8.55 -1.69 4.33
C GLY A 35 -9.02 -2.49 3.10
N TRP A 36 -8.68 -2.06 1.89
CA TRP A 36 -8.97 -2.80 0.65
C TRP A 36 -7.94 -3.91 0.36
N ASN A 37 -8.27 -4.85 -0.52
CA ASN A 37 -7.36 -5.86 -1.03
C ASN A 37 -6.57 -5.34 -2.26
N GLY A 38 -5.71 -6.19 -2.85
CA GLY A 38 -4.93 -5.84 -4.06
C GLY A 38 -5.78 -5.60 -5.32
N ASP A 39 -7.06 -5.98 -5.29
CA ASP A 39 -8.04 -5.75 -6.35
C ASP A 39 -8.88 -4.49 -6.13
N CYS A 40 -8.49 -3.62 -5.18
CA CYS A 40 -9.19 -2.40 -4.83
C CYS A 40 -10.60 -2.62 -4.26
N GLU A 41 -10.83 -3.75 -3.57
CA GLU A 41 -12.12 -4.14 -3.00
C GLU A 41 -12.04 -4.22 -1.47
N PHE A 42 -13.11 -3.79 -0.78
CA PHE A 42 -13.24 -3.99 0.67
C PHE A 42 -13.84 -5.37 0.97
N GLU A 43 -13.10 -6.19 1.70
CA GLU A 43 -13.50 -7.56 2.08
C GLU A 43 -14.41 -7.59 3.32
N SER A 44 -14.53 -6.47 4.04
CA SER A 44 -15.27 -6.38 5.28
C SER A 44 -15.72 -4.95 5.58
N ASP A 45 -16.89 -4.82 6.21
CA ASP A 45 -17.38 -3.57 6.80
C ASP A 45 -17.00 -3.42 8.29
N ASP A 46 -16.36 -4.43 8.89
CA ASP A 46 -15.88 -4.36 10.27
C ASP A 46 -14.63 -3.48 10.37
N PHE A 47 -14.64 -2.55 11.33
CA PHE A 47 -13.53 -1.61 11.52
C PHE A 47 -12.22 -2.33 11.87
N LEU A 48 -12.26 -3.36 12.72
CA LEU A 48 -11.04 -4.10 13.09
C LEU A 48 -10.52 -4.92 11.91
N GLY A 49 -11.43 -5.51 11.12
CA GLY A 49 -11.11 -6.19 9.86
C GLY A 49 -10.39 -5.27 8.88
N GLN A 50 -10.93 -4.07 8.63
CA GLN A 50 -10.30 -3.08 7.76
C GLN A 50 -8.97 -2.56 8.33
N ALA A 51 -8.88 -2.31 9.63
CA ALA A 51 -7.63 -1.89 10.27
C ALA A 51 -6.53 -2.95 10.12
N ALA A 52 -6.87 -4.23 10.34
CA ALA A 52 -5.95 -5.33 10.12
C ALA A 52 -5.51 -5.43 8.65
N GLN A 53 -6.44 -5.26 7.70
CA GLN A 53 -6.12 -5.27 6.27
C GLN A 53 -5.22 -4.09 5.89
N ALA A 54 -5.46 -2.88 6.42
CA ALA A 54 -4.60 -1.72 6.19
C ALA A 54 -3.17 -1.96 6.69
N LEU A 55 -2.99 -2.61 7.85
CA LEU A 55 -1.67 -2.99 8.36
C LEU A 55 -0.99 -4.05 7.49
N ARG A 56 -1.73 -5.03 6.95
CA ARG A 56 -1.18 -5.98 5.95
C ARG A 56 -0.72 -5.27 4.69
N ASN A 57 -1.46 -4.24 4.25
CA ASN A 57 -1.10 -3.43 3.10
C ASN A 57 0.20 -2.65 3.34
N VAL A 58 0.40 -2.10 4.54
CA VAL A 58 1.69 -1.49 4.93
C VAL A 58 2.81 -2.51 4.78
N VAL A 59 2.64 -3.71 5.34
CA VAL A 59 3.65 -4.79 5.24
C VAL A 59 3.91 -5.20 3.78
N ALA A 60 2.89 -5.22 2.92
CA ALA A 60 3.05 -5.58 1.51
C ALA A 60 3.88 -4.55 0.70
N VAL A 61 3.88 -3.29 1.14
CA VAL A 61 4.65 -2.20 0.50
C VAL A 61 6.10 -2.15 0.99
N LEU A 62 6.39 -2.65 2.20
CA LEU A 62 7.74 -2.73 2.78
C LEU A 62 8.56 -3.88 2.19
#